data_AF-A0A2W6ADP6-F1
#
_entry.id   AF-A0A2W6ADP6-F1
#
_cell.length_a   1.000
_cell.length_b   1.000
_cell.length_c   1.000
_cell.angle_alpha   90.00
_cell.angle_beta   90.00
_cell.angle_gamma   90.00
#
_symmetry.space_group_name_H-M   'P 1'
#
loop_
_entity.id
_entity.type
_entity.pdbx_description
1 polymer ?
#
loop_
_entity_poly.entity_id
_entity_poly.type
_entity_poly.pdbx_seq_one_letter_code
_entity_poly.pdbx_strand_id
1 'polypeptide(L)' 'EGVFCEPASAASLAVLRAAVRDGTVARGSAVVCVLTGNGLKDAATAAQGLAAPTTIEGDAASLAAALGL' A
#
# COMPACT_ATOMS: atom_id res chain seq x y z
N GLU A 1 -3.41 7.81 0.49
CA GLU A 1 -2.38 8.27 -0.46
C GLU A 1 -2.55 7.77 -1.88
N GLY A 2 -2.77 6.46 -2.12
CA GLY A 2 -2.87 5.94 -3.51
C GLY A 2 -1.54 6.02 -4.28
N VAL A 3 -0.41 6.12 -3.58
CA VAL A 3 0.93 6.20 -4.15
C VAL A 3 1.60 4.84 -4.09
N PHE A 4 1.94 4.27 -5.25
CA PHE A 4 2.59 2.97 -5.36
C PHE A 4 4.10 3.13 -5.52
N CYS A 5 4.85 2.90 -4.44
CA CYS A 5 6.32 3.02 -4.39
C CYS A 5 6.99 1.69 -4.05
N GLU A 6 8.26 1.55 -4.42
CA GLU A 6 9.05 0.35 -4.12
C GLU A 6 9.34 0.21 -2.61
N PRO A 7 9.69 -0.99 -2.09
CA PRO A 7 9.92 -1.21 -0.66
C PRO A 7 10.95 -0.25 -0.03
N ALA A 8 12.04 0.07 -0.75
CA ALA A 8 13.05 1.01 -0.28
C ALA A 8 12.50 2.43 -0.09
N SER A 9 11.57 2.86 -0.95
CA SER A 9 10.88 4.15 -0.80
C SER A 9 9.92 4.14 0.39
N ALA A 10 9.19 3.03 0.59
CA ALA A 10 8.27 2.86 1.72
C ALA A 10 8.96 2.87 3.09
N ALA A 11 10.25 2.52 3.16
CA ALA A 11 11.04 2.57 4.39
C ALA A 11 11.10 3.98 5.00
N SER A 12 11.14 5.03 4.17
CA SER A 12 11.13 6.43 4.65
C SER A 12 9.88 6.74 5.48
N LEU A 13 8.72 6.24 5.05
CA LEU A 13 7.45 6.40 5.76
C LEU A 13 7.38 5.51 7.00
N ALA A 14 7.90 4.28 6.92
CA ALA A 14 7.94 3.35 8.06
C ALA A 14 8.79 3.91 9.22
N VAL A 15 9.95 4.48 8.90
CA VAL A 15 10.83 5.14 9.87
C VAL A 15 10.17 6.39 10.44
N LEU A 16 9.55 7.24 9.59
CA LEU A 16 8.82 8.41 10.08
C LEU A 16 7.72 8.02 11.07
N ARG A 17 6.94 6.96 10.76
CA ARG A 17 5.90 6.46 11.66
C ARG A 17 6.47 6.01 13.01
N ALA A 18 7.62 5.33 13.01
CA ALA A 18 8.29 4.94 14.24
C ALA A 18 8.78 6.16 15.04
N ALA A 19 9.43 7.11 14.38
CA ALA A 19 9.97 8.33 14.97
C ALA A 19 8.87 9.24 15.56
N VAL A 20 7.68 9.27 14.97
CA VAL A 20 6.53 9.99 15.56
C VAL A 20 5.99 9.26 16.79
N ARG A 21 6.03 7.92 16.79
CA ARG A 21 5.53 7.11 17.91
C ARG A 21 6.43 7.20 19.13
N ASP A 22 7.75 7.21 18.94
CA ASP A 22 8.72 7.30 20.04
C ASP A 22 9.06 8.74 20.46
N GLY A 23 8.53 9.74 19.75
CA GLY A 23 8.69 11.15 20.09
C GLY A 23 9.92 11.82 19.48
N THR A 24 10.73 11.10 18.70
CA THR A 24 11.85 11.67 17.95
C THR A 24 11.39 12.77 16.98
N VAL A 25 10.22 12.60 16.36
CA VAL A 25 9.57 13.64 15.54
C VAL A 25 8.32 14.14 16.26
N ALA A 26 8.29 15.44 16.57
CA ALA A 26 7.16 16.07 17.25
C ALA A 26 5.90 16.07 16.36
N ARG A 27 4.74 15.79 16.97
CA ARG A 27 3.44 15.93 16.30
C ARG A 27 3.24 17.38 15.84
N GLY A 28 2.66 17.54 14.64
CA GLY A 28 2.48 18.86 14.01
C GLY A 28 3.66 19.35 13.19
N SER A 29 4.79 18.61 13.17
CA SER A 29 5.93 18.94 12.29
C SER A 29 5.57 18.73 10.81
N ALA A 30 6.11 19.58 9.93
CA ALA A 30 6.09 19.35 8.50
C ALA A 30 7.29 18.48 8.09
N VAL A 31 7.04 17.39 7.35
CA VAL A 31 8.06 16.42 6.93
C VAL A 31 7.88 16.09 5.46
N VAL A 32 8.98 15.90 4.75
CA VAL A 32 9.01 15.43 3.36
C VAL A 32 9.62 14.02 3.32
N CYS A 33 8.86 13.05 2.84
CA CYS A 33 9.36 11.70 2.52
C CYS A 33 9.65 11.62 1.02
N VAL A 34 10.90 11.34 0.65
CA VAL A 34 11.28 11.15 -0.76
C VAL A 34 11.05 9.70 -1.14
N LEU A 35 10.17 9.48 -2.14
CA LEU A 35 9.92 8.17 -2.73
C LEU A 35 10.75 8.05 -4.00
N THR A 36 11.91 7.41 -3.90
CA THR A 36 12.93 7.33 -4.95
C THR A 36 12.52 6.46 -6.15
N GLY A 37 11.55 5.56 -5.97
CA GLY A 37 11.16 4.61 -7.00
C GLY A 37 9.69 4.26 -7.01
N ASN A 38 9.19 4.03 -8.23
CA ASN A 38 7.85 3.53 -8.48
C ASN A 38 7.75 2.04 -8.10
N GLY A 39 6.60 1.61 -7.58
CA GLY A 39 6.36 0.23 -7.16
C GLY A 39 6.52 -0.81 -8.27
N LEU A 40 6.40 -0.42 -9.54
CA LEU A 40 6.63 -1.30 -10.69
C LEU A 40 8.09 -1.77 -10.82
N LYS A 41 9.05 -1.11 -10.15
CA LYS A 41 10.44 -1.60 -10.08
C LYS A 41 10.55 -2.94 -9.35
N ASP A 42 9.62 -3.22 -8.44
CA ASP A 42 9.56 -4.48 -7.70
C ASP A 42 8.12 -5.01 -7.63
N ALA A 43 7.59 -5.36 -8.80
CA ALA A 43 6.25 -5.93 -8.92
C ALA A 43 6.12 -7.29 -8.20
N ALA A 44 7.22 -8.03 -8.05
CA ALA A 44 7.23 -9.31 -7.35
C ALA A 44 6.87 -9.13 -5.87
N THR A 45 7.49 -8.16 -5.18
CA THR A 45 7.12 -7.85 -3.79
C THR A 45 5.67 -7.38 -3.67
N ALA A 46 5.15 -6.62 -4.64
CA ALA A 46 3.74 -6.22 -4.63
C ALA A 46 2.76 -7.41 -4.78
N ALA A 47 3.18 -8.47 -5.48
CA ALA A 47 2.38 -9.69 -5.64
C ALA A 47 2.44 -10.64 -4.44
N GLN A 48 3.43 -10.48 -3.55
CA GLN A 48 3.59 -11.35 -2.39
C GLN A 48 2.40 -11.21 -1.43
N GLY A 49 1.79 -12.34 -1.08
CA GLY A 49 0.70 -12.37 -0.12
C GLY A 49 -0.66 -11.92 -0.66
N LEU A 50 -0.77 -11.63 -1.96
CA LEU A 50 -2.09 -11.44 -2.59
C LEU A 50 -2.84 -12.77 -2.60
N ALA A 51 -4.06 -12.76 -2.05
CA ALA A 51 -4.96 -13.89 -2.16
C ALA A 51 -5.38 -14.09 -3.62
N ALA A 52 -5.57 -15.34 -4.03
CA ALA A 52 -6.18 -15.62 -5.32
C ALA A 52 -7.58 -15.00 -5.37
N PRO A 53 -7.96 -14.35 -6.48
CA PRO A 53 -9.30 -13.81 -6.63
C PRO A 53 -10.34 -14.93 -6.59
N THR A 54 -11.48 -14.67 -5.97
CA THR A 54 -12.61 -15.60 -5.96
C THR A 54 -13.18 -15.75 -7.37
N THR A 55 -13.25 -16.99 -7.85
CA THR A 55 -13.89 -17.30 -9.14
C THR A 55 -15.40 -17.27 -8.98
N ILE A 56 -16.08 -16.60 -9.90
CA ILE A 56 -17.54 -16.48 -9.98
C ILE A 56 -18.01 -16.82 -11.40
N GLU A 57 -19.30 -17.07 -11.57
CA GLU A 57 -19.90 -17.20 -12.89
C GLU A 57 -19.83 -15.88 -13.68
N GLY A 58 -19.76 -15.99 -15.00
CA GLY A 58 -19.56 -14.87 -15.93
C GLY A 58 -20.80 -14.02 -16.19
N ASP A 59 -21.60 -13.75 -15.15
CA ASP A 59 -22.85 -13.01 -15.23
C ASP A 59 -22.95 -11.88 -14.19
N ALA A 60 -23.76 -10.87 -14.49
CA ALA A 60 -23.88 -9.67 -13.66
C ALA A 60 -24.48 -9.95 -12.27
N ALA A 61 -25.35 -10.96 -12.15
CA ALA A 61 -25.99 -11.29 -10.87
C ALA A 61 -24.97 -11.92 -9.91
N SER A 62 -24.15 -12.85 -10.40
CA SER A 62 -23.05 -13.45 -9.64
C SER A 62 -22.02 -12.40 -9.19
N LEU A 63 -21.71 -11.42 -10.03
CA LEU A 63 -20.82 -10.31 -9.67
C LEU A 63 -21.42 -9.39 -8.59
N ALA A 64 -22.70 -9.01 -8.72
CA ALA A 64 -23.38 -8.18 -7.73
C ALA A 64 -23.41 -8.86 -6.36
N ALA A 65 -23.79 -10.15 -6.32
CA ALA A 65 -23.79 -10.94 -5.09
C ALA A 65 -22.40 -11.00 -4.44
N ALA A 66 -21.34 -11.20 -5.23
CA ALA A 66 -19.96 -11.25 -4.72
C ALA A 66 -19.46 -9.89 -4.17
N LEU A 67 -19.98 -8.79 -4.70
CA LEU A 67 -19.66 -7.43 -4.25
C LEU A 67 -20.59 -6.91 -3.14
N GLY A 68 -21.64 -7.68 -2.77
CA GLY A 68 -22.64 -7.26 -1.79
C GLY A 68 -23.54 -6.12 -2.27
N LEU A 69 -23.81 -6.08 -3.57
CA LEU A 69 -24.63 -5.07 -4.26
C LEU A 69 -26.04 -5.59 -4.58
#